data_AF-A0AB74TUA5-F1
#
_entry.id   AF-A0AB74TUA5-F1
#
_cell.length_a   1.000
_cell.length_b   1.000
_cell.length_c   1.000
_cell.angle_alpha   90.00
_cell.angle_beta   90.00
_cell.angle_gamma   90.00
#
_symmetry.space_group_name_H-M   'P 1'
#
loop_
_entity.id
_entity.type
_entity.pdbx_description
1 polymer ?
#
loop_
_entity_poly.entity_id
_entity_poly.type
_entity_poly.pdbx_seq_one_letter_code
_entity_poly.pdbx_strand_id
1 'polypeptide(L)'
;MKAWKDDLLIFVPYLVAFNLVIIQQINTQYQDVIISVRTELDMSNFQLNIFLVLIGTVFAVVIYLVNYLILTTGLSLVNLSGEVNQQVKYSLLLGDTLVSVATLFTQEYIDLSSELTIILNSVLGLLFFAGLLYRREMSKKSFFTAVIIRGALYMVNSIWVLLK
;
A
#
# COMPACT_ATOMS: atom_id res chain seq x y z
N MET A 1 27.57 -2.22 -0.64
CA MET A 1 26.82 -3.37 -0.07
C MET A 1 25.76 -2.99 1.00
N LYS A 2 25.36 -1.73 1.21
CA LYS A 2 24.37 -1.34 2.24
C LYS A 2 22.94 -1.06 1.72
N ALA A 3 22.77 -0.45 0.55
CA ALA A 3 21.45 -0.01 0.06
C ALA A 3 20.40 -1.13 -0.09
N TRP A 4 20.76 -2.27 -0.69
CA TRP A 4 19.83 -3.41 -0.88
C TRP A 4 19.30 -4.00 0.43
N LYS A 5 20.06 -3.91 1.52
CA LYS A 5 19.63 -4.38 2.85
C LYS A 5 18.56 -3.45 3.41
N ASP A 6 18.74 -2.15 3.28
CA ASP A 6 17.77 -1.14 3.75
C ASP A 6 16.47 -1.22 2.93
N ASP A 7 16.58 -1.42 1.62
CA ASP A 7 15.44 -1.66 0.74
C ASP A 7 14.64 -2.91 1.17
N LEU A 8 15.33 -4.03 1.47
CA LEU A 8 14.68 -5.27 1.95
C LEU A 8 14.03 -5.10 3.33
N LEU A 9 14.68 -4.39 4.25
CA LEU A 9 14.16 -4.13 5.60
C LEU A 9 12.85 -3.34 5.59
N ILE A 10 12.60 -2.57 4.53
CA ILE A 10 11.37 -1.78 4.37
C ILE A 10 10.35 -2.53 3.50
N PHE A 11 10.81 -3.24 2.46
CA PHE A 11 9.93 -3.96 1.54
C PHE A 11 9.29 -5.21 2.18
N VAL A 12 10.03 -5.96 2.99
CA VAL A 12 9.50 -7.20 3.61
C VAL A 12 8.31 -6.90 4.55
N PRO A 13 8.37 -5.92 5.47
CA PRO A 13 7.22 -5.55 6.29
C PRO A 13 6.01 -5.10 5.46
N TYR A 14 6.23 -4.33 4.40
CA TYR A 14 5.17 -3.94 3.46
C TYR A 14 4.49 -5.15 2.85
N LEU A 15 5.28 -6.09 2.32
CA LEU A 15 4.77 -7.31 1.69
C LEU A 15 3.97 -8.16 2.69
N VAL A 16 4.45 -8.30 3.91
CA VAL A 16 3.75 -9.05 4.96
C VAL A 16 2.43 -8.37 5.32
N ALA A 17 2.44 -7.07 5.60
CA ALA A 17 1.23 -6.33 5.97
C ALA A 17 0.18 -6.37 4.84
N PHE A 18 0.60 -6.22 3.59
CA PHE A 18 -0.29 -6.27 2.43
C PHE A 18 -0.93 -7.65 2.26
N ASN A 19 -0.14 -8.73 2.36
CA ASN A 19 -0.67 -10.09 2.29
C ASN A 19 -1.66 -10.38 3.42
N LEU A 20 -1.40 -9.90 4.64
CA LEU A 20 -2.34 -10.05 5.75
C LEU A 20 -3.67 -9.33 5.49
N VAL A 21 -3.63 -8.10 4.94
CA VAL A 21 -4.85 -7.37 4.54
C VAL A 21 -5.63 -8.14 3.48
N ILE A 22 -4.96 -8.65 2.44
CA ILE A 22 -5.62 -9.44 1.40
C ILE A 22 -6.27 -10.69 2.00
N ILE A 23 -5.55 -11.45 2.83
CA ILE A 23 -6.09 -12.64 3.47
C ILE A 23 -7.32 -12.30 4.32
N GLN A 24 -7.25 -11.20 5.08
CA GLN A 24 -8.38 -10.74 5.91
C GLN A 24 -9.59 -10.36 5.05
N GLN A 25 -9.39 -9.62 3.95
CA GLN A 25 -10.48 -9.26 3.03
C GLN A 25 -11.06 -10.49 2.34
N ILE A 26 -10.22 -11.44 1.94
CA ILE A 26 -10.67 -12.69 1.34
C ILE A 26 -11.56 -13.47 2.32
N ASN A 27 -11.11 -13.60 3.58
CA ASN A 27 -11.84 -14.34 4.60
C ASN A 27 -13.17 -13.67 5.01
N THR A 28 -13.29 -12.35 4.83
CA THR A 28 -14.49 -11.59 5.25
C THR A 28 -15.47 -11.33 4.12
N GLN A 29 -14.99 -11.10 2.89
CA GLN A 29 -15.83 -10.64 1.77
C GLN A 29 -15.94 -11.66 0.62
N TYR A 30 -14.99 -12.58 0.48
CA TYR A 30 -14.89 -13.46 -0.71
C TYR A 30 -14.86 -14.95 -0.37
N GLN A 31 -15.26 -15.32 0.85
CA GLN A 31 -15.11 -16.69 1.35
C GLN A 31 -15.81 -17.74 0.46
N ASP A 32 -17.02 -17.44 -0.03
CA ASP A 32 -17.78 -18.35 -0.89
C ASP A 32 -17.09 -18.59 -2.25
N VAL A 33 -16.53 -17.54 -2.84
CA VAL A 33 -15.78 -17.62 -4.11
C VAL A 33 -14.54 -18.50 -3.93
N ILE A 34 -13.83 -18.34 -2.80
CA ILE A 34 -12.63 -19.12 -2.48
C ILE A 34 -12.95 -20.59 -2.25
N ILE A 35 -14.07 -20.88 -1.58
CA ILE A 35 -14.55 -22.26 -1.39
C ILE A 35 -14.86 -22.90 -2.75
N SER A 36 -15.51 -22.16 -3.66
CA SER A 36 -15.76 -22.63 -5.04
C SER A 36 -14.46 -22.94 -5.76
N VAL A 37 -13.52 -22.00 -5.81
CA VAL A 37 -12.22 -22.16 -6.50
C VAL A 37 -11.42 -23.33 -5.91
N ARG A 38 -11.37 -23.48 -4.59
CA ARG A 38 -10.70 -24.60 -3.94
C ARG A 38 -11.27 -25.95 -4.39
N THR A 39 -12.60 -26.02 -4.50
CA THR A 39 -13.33 -27.25 -4.83
C THR A 39 -13.17 -27.59 -6.32
N GLU A 40 -13.26 -26.60 -7.20
CA GLU A 40 -13.07 -26.77 -8.64
C GLU A 40 -11.63 -27.17 -9.00
N LEU A 41 -10.64 -26.67 -8.26
CA LEU A 41 -9.22 -26.95 -8.49
C LEU A 41 -8.68 -28.12 -7.65
N ASP A 42 -9.53 -28.80 -6.88
CA ASP A 42 -9.16 -29.90 -5.97
C ASP A 42 -7.95 -29.57 -5.07
N MET A 43 -7.93 -28.36 -4.51
CA MET A 43 -6.82 -27.87 -3.70
C MET A 43 -7.02 -28.15 -2.21
N SER A 44 -5.95 -28.55 -1.52
CA SER A 44 -5.92 -28.49 -0.06
C SER A 44 -5.94 -27.05 0.47
N ASN A 45 -6.38 -26.85 1.71
CA ASN A 45 -6.34 -25.52 2.36
C ASN A 45 -4.93 -24.93 2.40
N PHE A 46 -3.90 -25.77 2.56
CA PHE A 46 -2.51 -25.33 2.55
C PHE A 46 -2.08 -24.81 1.18
N GLN A 47 -2.40 -25.54 0.10
CA GLN A 47 -2.11 -25.10 -1.26
C GLN A 47 -2.86 -23.82 -1.61
N LEU A 48 -4.12 -23.70 -1.21
CA LEU A 48 -4.93 -22.49 -1.40
C LEU A 48 -4.28 -21.28 -0.72
N ASN A 49 -3.85 -21.41 0.54
CA ASN A 49 -3.20 -20.33 1.26
C ASN A 49 -1.89 -19.89 0.58
N ILE A 50 -1.06 -20.83 0.12
CA ILE A 50 0.15 -20.51 -0.65
C ILE A 50 -0.22 -19.75 -1.94
N PHE A 51 -1.23 -20.23 -2.66
CA PHE A 51 -1.68 -19.62 -3.91
C PHE A 51 -2.15 -18.17 -3.69
N LEU A 52 -2.93 -17.92 -2.64
CA LEU A 52 -3.39 -16.58 -2.27
C LEU A 52 -2.24 -15.66 -1.88
N VAL A 53 -1.26 -16.15 -1.11
CA VAL A 53 -0.05 -15.38 -0.76
C VAL A 53 0.78 -15.04 -2.00
N LEU A 54 0.90 -15.97 -2.96
CA LEU A 54 1.61 -15.72 -4.21
C LEU A 54 0.92 -14.64 -5.04
N ILE A 55 -0.41 -14.73 -5.20
CA ILE A 55 -1.21 -13.72 -5.89
C ILE A 55 -1.06 -12.36 -5.20
N GLY A 56 -1.25 -12.31 -3.87
CA GLY A 56 -1.10 -11.09 -3.08
C GLY A 56 0.28 -10.48 -3.23
N THR A 57 1.33 -11.31 -3.27
CA THR A 57 2.71 -10.87 -3.51
C THR A 57 2.91 -10.26 -4.89
N VAL A 58 2.38 -10.88 -5.96
CA VAL A 58 2.44 -10.34 -7.31
C VAL A 58 1.73 -8.98 -7.38
N PHE A 59 0.54 -8.87 -6.81
CA PHE A 59 -0.19 -7.61 -6.74
C PHE A 59 0.57 -6.54 -5.96
N ALA A 60 1.16 -6.88 -4.81
CA ALA A 60 1.98 -5.96 -4.02
C ALA A 60 3.15 -5.39 -4.83
N VAL A 61 3.86 -6.26 -5.56
CA VAL A 61 4.99 -5.86 -6.41
C VAL A 61 4.51 -4.94 -7.55
N VAL A 62 3.41 -5.29 -8.23
CA VAL A 62 2.87 -4.47 -9.33
C VAL A 62 2.43 -3.09 -8.81
N ILE A 63 1.67 -3.04 -7.71
CA ILE A 63 1.21 -1.80 -7.09
C ILE A 63 2.40 -0.95 -6.66
N TYR A 64 3.43 -1.57 -6.06
CA TYR A 64 4.67 -0.87 -5.72
C TYR A 64 5.34 -0.26 -6.94
N LEU A 65 5.55 -1.03 -8.01
CA LEU A 65 6.21 -0.54 -9.23
C LEU A 65 5.44 0.59 -9.91
N VAL A 66 4.10 0.49 -9.96
CA VAL A 66 3.24 1.55 -10.51
C VAL A 66 3.34 2.82 -9.68
N ASN A 67 3.19 2.72 -8.36
CA ASN A 67 3.31 3.87 -7.46
C ASN A 67 4.70 4.49 -7.52
N TYR A 68 5.74 3.66 -7.56
CA TYR A 68 7.12 4.08 -7.74
C TYR A 68 7.29 4.88 -9.03
N LEU A 69 6.79 4.37 -10.16
CA LEU A 69 6.91 5.01 -11.46
C LEU A 69 6.17 6.37 -11.49
N ILE A 70 4.94 6.42 -11.00
CA ILE A 70 4.14 7.66 -10.97
C ILE A 70 4.81 8.72 -10.10
N LEU A 71 5.27 8.32 -8.90
CA LEU A 71 5.85 9.26 -7.94
C LEU A 71 7.21 9.76 -8.43
N THR A 72 8.08 8.88 -8.95
CA THR A 72 9.38 9.28 -9.50
C THR A 72 9.25 10.15 -10.74
N THR A 73 8.31 9.83 -11.64
CA THR A 73 8.04 10.65 -12.83
C THR A 73 7.49 12.02 -12.44
N GLY A 74 6.50 12.07 -11.55
CA GLY A 74 5.92 13.34 -11.08
C GLY A 74 6.93 14.20 -10.31
N LEU A 75 7.86 13.58 -9.59
CA LEU A 75 8.90 14.28 -8.84
C LEU A 75 10.14 14.65 -9.65
N SER A 76 10.37 14.03 -10.81
CA SER A 76 11.41 14.46 -11.75
C SER A 76 11.23 15.92 -12.20
N LEU A 77 9.97 16.39 -12.24
CA LEU A 77 9.61 17.78 -12.54
C LEU A 77 10.09 18.80 -11.49
N VAL A 78 10.46 18.34 -10.29
CA VAL A 78 10.98 19.16 -9.19
C VAL A 78 12.43 18.83 -8.83
N ASN A 79 13.14 18.14 -9.74
CA ASN A 79 14.59 17.94 -9.70
C ASN A 79 15.11 17.32 -8.38
N LEU A 80 14.40 16.30 -7.88
CA LEU A 80 14.85 15.53 -6.71
C LEU A 80 15.94 14.53 -7.10
N SER A 81 17.14 14.68 -6.55
CA SER A 81 18.26 13.75 -6.76
C SER A 81 18.84 13.24 -5.43
N GLY A 82 19.49 12.08 -5.48
CA GLY A 82 20.24 11.52 -4.35
C GLY A 82 19.36 11.03 -3.20
N GLU A 83 19.78 11.31 -1.97
CA GLU A 83 19.18 10.79 -0.73
C GLU A 83 17.70 11.17 -0.56
N VAL A 84 17.30 12.35 -1.03
CA VAL A 84 15.90 12.81 -0.96
C VAL A 84 14.98 11.92 -1.79
N ASN A 85 15.41 11.44 -2.95
CA ASN A 85 14.64 10.49 -3.77
C ASN A 85 14.49 9.14 -3.04
N GLN A 86 15.53 8.70 -2.34
CA GLN A 86 15.48 7.46 -1.56
C GLN A 86 14.56 7.59 -0.34
N GLN A 87 14.62 8.72 0.37
CA GLN A 87 13.73 9.00 1.49
C GLN A 87 12.27 9.01 1.07
N VAL A 88 11.94 9.62 -0.08
CA VAL A 88 10.58 9.61 -0.62
C VAL A 88 10.09 8.17 -0.85
N LYS A 89 10.93 7.30 -1.42
CA LYS A 89 10.59 5.89 -1.67
C LYS A 89 10.31 5.14 -0.37
N TYR A 90 11.14 5.35 0.64
CA TYR A 90 10.98 4.72 1.96
C TYR A 90 9.73 5.22 2.68
N SER A 91 9.46 6.53 2.62
CA SER A 91 8.24 7.11 3.17
C SER A 91 6.98 6.55 2.52
N LEU A 92 7.03 6.20 1.23
CA LEU A 92 5.91 5.55 0.54
C LEU A 92 5.66 4.13 1.08
N LEU A 93 6.69 3.29 1.12
CA LEU A 93 6.55 1.90 1.59
C LEU A 93 6.15 1.82 3.08
N LEU A 94 6.79 2.62 3.92
CA LEU A 94 6.45 2.69 5.34
C LEU A 94 5.05 3.25 5.56
N GLY A 95 4.65 4.27 4.80
CA GLY A 95 3.30 4.82 4.82
C GLY A 95 2.26 3.75 4.46
N ASP A 96 2.47 3.02 3.37
CA ASP A 96 1.55 1.97 2.92
C ASP A 96 1.50 0.78 3.89
N THR A 97 2.62 0.45 4.53
CA THR A 97 2.67 -0.55 5.61
C THR A 97 1.81 -0.11 6.79
N LEU A 98 1.97 1.14 7.24
CA LEU A 98 1.20 1.70 8.36
C LEU A 98 -0.30 1.76 8.04
N VAL A 99 -0.67 2.12 6.81
CA VAL A 99 -2.07 2.05 6.35
C VAL A 99 -2.59 0.63 6.37
N SER A 100 -1.83 -0.34 5.88
CA SER A 100 -2.24 -1.75 5.86
C SER A 100 -2.49 -2.28 7.26
N VAL A 101 -1.59 -1.98 8.21
CA VAL A 101 -1.77 -2.34 9.63
C VAL A 101 -2.97 -1.62 10.24
N ALA A 102 -3.14 -0.31 9.98
CA ALA A 102 -4.30 0.43 10.45
C ALA A 102 -5.60 -0.11 9.87
N THR A 103 -5.58 -0.58 8.62
CA THR A 103 -6.73 -1.22 7.96
C THR A 103 -7.13 -2.49 8.71
N LEU A 104 -6.17 -3.37 9.00
CA LEU A 104 -6.41 -4.60 9.77
C LEU A 104 -7.05 -4.27 11.13
N PHE A 105 -6.45 -3.34 11.87
CA PHE A 105 -6.97 -2.93 13.17
C PHE A 105 -8.38 -2.35 13.06
N THR A 106 -8.61 -1.50 12.06
CA THR A 106 -9.93 -0.89 11.86
C THR A 106 -10.95 -1.96 11.51
N GLN A 107 -10.66 -2.86 10.57
CA GLN A 107 -11.59 -3.92 10.17
C GLN A 107 -11.89 -4.93 11.28
N GLU A 108 -10.94 -5.18 12.18
CA GLU A 108 -11.09 -6.15 13.27
C GLU A 108 -11.82 -5.55 14.49
N TYR A 109 -11.56 -4.28 14.80
CA TYR A 109 -12.03 -3.66 16.06
C TYR A 109 -13.04 -2.53 15.88
N ILE A 110 -13.27 -2.06 14.65
CA ILE A 110 -14.14 -0.93 14.36
C ILE A 110 -15.08 -1.31 13.20
N ASP A 111 -16.37 -1.42 13.50
CA ASP A 111 -17.40 -1.70 12.50
C ASP A 111 -17.64 -0.47 11.61
N LEU A 112 -16.85 -0.35 10.55
CA LEU A 112 -16.99 0.68 9.51
C LEU A 112 -17.42 0.05 8.19
N SER A 113 -18.23 0.77 7.44
CA SER A 113 -18.56 0.39 6.07
C SER A 113 -17.29 0.37 5.20
N SER A 114 -17.31 -0.46 4.15
CA SER A 114 -16.14 -0.64 3.27
C SER A 114 -15.67 0.67 2.63
N GLU A 115 -16.61 1.57 2.30
CA GLU A 115 -16.37 2.88 1.73
C GLU A 115 -15.67 3.81 2.74
N LEU A 116 -16.14 3.82 3.99
CA LEU A 116 -15.54 4.61 5.06
C LEU A 116 -14.13 4.10 5.40
N THR A 117 -13.90 2.79 5.40
CA THR A 117 -12.56 2.21 5.57
C THR A 117 -11.62 2.67 4.46
N ILE A 118 -12.08 2.70 3.20
CA ILE A 118 -11.26 3.13 2.05
C ILE A 118 -10.91 4.62 2.13
N ILE A 119 -11.87 5.48 2.50
CA ILE A 119 -11.62 6.91 2.71
C ILE A 119 -10.65 7.11 3.87
N LEU A 120 -10.88 6.44 5.00
CA LEU A 120 -10.02 6.54 6.18
C LEU A 120 -8.58 6.12 5.85
N ASN A 121 -8.39 5.00 5.15
CA ASN A 121 -7.09 4.51 4.72
C ASN A 121 -6.37 5.49 3.79
N SER A 122 -7.12 6.14 2.90
CA SER A 122 -6.61 7.17 2.00
C SER A 122 -6.11 8.41 2.78
N VAL A 123 -6.85 8.85 3.80
CA VAL A 123 -6.45 9.96 4.68
C VAL A 123 -5.24 9.58 5.53
N LEU A 124 -5.29 8.42 6.20
CA LEU A 124 -4.17 7.92 7.02
C LEU A 124 -2.90 7.75 6.18
N GLY A 125 -3.03 7.23 4.97
CA GLY A 125 -1.90 7.07 4.05
C GLY A 125 -1.26 8.39 3.66
N LEU A 126 -2.07 9.43 3.43
CA LEU A 126 -1.55 10.75 3.16
C LEU A 126 -0.85 11.36 4.39
N LEU A 127 -1.44 11.20 5.58
CA LEU A 127 -0.88 11.71 6.83
C LEU A 127 0.44 11.02 7.19
N PHE A 128 0.51 9.69 7.10
CA PHE A 128 1.75 8.95 7.35
C PHE A 128 2.82 9.30 6.33
N PHE A 129 2.47 9.37 5.05
CA PHE A 129 3.40 9.78 4.00
C PHE A 129 3.96 11.17 4.26
N ALA A 130 3.10 12.17 4.53
CA ALA A 130 3.53 13.53 4.84
C ALA A 130 4.39 13.60 6.10
N GLY A 131 4.00 12.88 7.16
CA GLY A 131 4.75 12.83 8.42
C GLY A 131 6.14 12.22 8.27
N LEU A 132 6.27 11.12 7.52
CA LEU A 132 7.55 10.47 7.24
C LEU A 132 8.43 11.33 6.32
N LEU A 133 7.80 12.06 5.39
CA LEU A 133 8.49 12.93 4.45
C LEU A 133 8.98 14.24 5.07
N TYR A 134 8.35 14.72 6.15
CA TYR A 134 8.65 16.01 6.80
C TYR A 134 10.07 16.11 7.43
N ARG A 135 10.95 15.12 7.28
CA ARG A 135 12.33 15.23 7.79
C ARG A 135 13.17 16.23 6.96
N ARG A 136 14.11 16.86 7.67
CA ARG A 136 14.62 18.24 7.48
C ARG A 136 15.41 18.55 6.20
N GLU A 137 15.54 17.64 5.25
CA GLU A 137 16.41 17.82 4.08
C GLU A 137 15.64 18.09 2.77
N MET A 138 14.31 18.03 2.81
CA MET A 138 13.47 18.29 1.63
C MET A 138 13.06 19.77 1.54
N SER A 139 13.14 20.35 0.34
CA SER A 139 12.60 21.69 0.09
C SER A 139 11.08 21.70 0.28
N LYS A 140 10.51 22.82 0.76
CA LYS A 140 9.05 22.98 0.90
C LYS A 140 8.31 22.68 -0.41
N LYS A 141 8.85 23.15 -1.55
CA LYS A 141 8.26 22.91 -2.87
C LYS A 141 8.16 21.42 -3.19
N SER A 142 9.25 20.68 -2.99
CA SER A 142 9.30 19.25 -3.27
C SER A 142 8.38 18.47 -2.31
N PHE A 143 8.35 18.84 -1.03
CA PHE A 143 7.46 18.25 -0.04
C PHE A 143 5.99 18.38 -0.47
N PHE A 144 5.52 19.59 -0.75
CA PHE A 144 4.14 19.82 -1.18
C PHE A 144 3.82 19.12 -2.50
N THR A 145 4.77 19.10 -3.44
CA THR A 145 4.58 18.39 -4.72
C THR A 145 4.36 16.89 -4.50
N ALA A 146 5.18 16.25 -3.66
CA ALA A 146 5.04 14.84 -3.33
C ALA A 146 3.69 14.54 -2.64
N VAL A 147 3.32 15.37 -1.67
CA VAL A 147 2.05 15.24 -0.93
C VAL A 147 0.84 15.43 -1.86
N ILE A 148 0.88 16.40 -2.77
CA ILE A 148 -0.21 16.63 -3.74
C ILE A 148 -0.35 15.46 -4.71
N ILE A 149 0.76 14.98 -5.28
CA ILE A 149 0.72 13.81 -6.20
C ILE A 149 0.15 12.60 -5.47
N ARG A 150 0.63 12.31 -4.25
CA ARG A 150 0.12 11.17 -3.47
C ARG A 150 -1.33 11.35 -3.06
N GLY A 151 -1.73 12.56 -2.66
CA GLY A 151 -3.10 12.90 -2.32
C GLY A 151 -4.05 12.71 -3.51
N ALA A 152 -3.64 13.13 -4.72
CA ALA A 152 -4.42 12.92 -5.93
C ALA A 152 -4.63 11.42 -6.23
N LEU A 153 -3.61 10.58 -6.05
CA LEU A 153 -3.75 9.12 -6.21
C LEU A 153 -4.77 8.52 -5.25
N TYR A 154 -4.72 8.93 -3.97
CA TYR A 154 -5.69 8.48 -2.98
C TYR A 154 -7.11 8.97 -3.26
N MET A 155 -7.26 10.22 -3.73
CA MET A 155 -8.57 10.75 -4.13
C MET A 155 -9.16 9.99 -5.30
N VAL A 156 -8.37 9.68 -6.34
CA VAL A 156 -8.85 8.89 -7.49
C VAL A 156 -9.35 7.52 -7.02
N ASN A 157 -8.62 6.85 -6.14
CA ASN A 157 -9.04 5.56 -5.59
C ASN A 157 -10.34 5.66 -4.78
N SER A 158 -10.46 6.70 -3.93
CA SER A 158 -11.65 6.94 -3.12
C SER A 158 -12.88 7.27 -3.97
N ILE A 159 -12.73 8.14 -4.98
CA ILE A 159 -13.81 8.53 -5.89
C ILE A 159 -14.29 7.33 -6.71
N TRP A 160 -13.37 6.52 -7.23
CA TRP A 160 -13.72 5.32 -7.99
C TRP A 160 -14.59 4.34 -7.20
N VAL A 161 -14.27 4.16 -5.92
CA VAL A 161 -15.05 3.30 -5.01
C VAL A 161 -16.41 3.89 -4.71
N LEU A 162 -16.51 5.20 -4.46
CA LEU A 162 -17.77 5.87 -4.16
C LEU A 162 -18.74 5.97 -5.35
N LEU A 163 -18.25 5.79 -6.57
CA LEU A 163 -19.05 5.83 -7.80
C LEU A 163 -19.55 4.44 -8.24
N LYS A 164 -19.11 3.37 -7.58
CA LYS A 164 -19.63 2.01 -7.79
C LYS A 164 -20.79 1.73 -6.87
#